data_AF-A0A6A7KZY4-F1
#
_entry.id   AF-A0A6A7KZY4-F1
#
_cell.length_a   1.000
_cell.length_b   1.000
_cell.length_c   1.000
_cell.angle_alpha   90.00
_cell.angle_beta   90.00
_cell.angle_gamma   90.00
#
_symmetry.space_group_name_H-M   'P 1'
#
loop_
_entity.id
_entity.type
_entity.pdbx_description
1 polymer ?
#
loop_
_entity_poly.entity_id
_entity_poly.type
_entity_poly.pdbx_seq_one_letter_code
_entity_poly.pdbx_strand_id
1 'polypeptide(L)' 'MLGCYDDHTQLDVNVSQRLTHNMRLYGDVLDLTNAPLRYYVGTPSRPIQEEYYRWWAMFGLRVDF' A
#
# COMPACT_ATOMS: atom_id res chain seq x y z
N MET A 1 -22.80 11.44 -15.69
CA MET A 1 -22.70 10.64 -14.45
C MET A 1 -21.35 10.98 -13.84
N LEU A 2 -21.31 11.97 -12.93
CA LEU A 2 -20.07 12.42 -12.30
C LEU A 2 -19.89 11.58 -11.03
N GLY A 3 -19.08 10.52 -11.12
CA GLY A 3 -18.66 9.78 -9.94
C GLY A 3 -17.67 10.64 -9.17
N CYS A 4 -18.02 11.04 -7.95
CA CYS A 4 -17.09 11.69 -7.04
C CYS A 4 -16.23 10.58 -6.42
N TYR A 5 -14.97 10.52 -6.82
CA TYR A 5 -13.97 9.65 -6.22
C TYR A 5 -13.74 10.05 -4.76
N ASP A 6 -13.52 9.07 -3.88
CA ASP A 6 -12.97 9.33 -2.54
C ASP A 6 -11.45 9.53 -2.67
N ASP A 7 -10.90 10.50 -1.96
CA ASP A 7 -9.48 10.82 -2.00
C ASP A 7 -8.70 9.74 -1.21
N HIS A 8 -8.11 8.77 -1.93
CA HIS A 8 -7.29 7.72 -1.34
C HIS A 8 -5.85 8.20 -1.12
N THR A 9 -5.43 8.29 0.14
CA THR A 9 -4.04 8.61 0.52
C THR A 9 -3.41 7.41 1.21
N GLN A 10 -2.41 6.80 0.59
CA GLN A 10 -1.64 5.69 1.16
C GLN A 10 -0.19 6.08 1.45
N LEU A 11 0.37 5.45 2.49
CA LEU A 11 1.80 5.53 2.81
C LEU A 11 2.47 4.18 2.61
N ASP A 12 3.45 4.16 1.71
CA ASP A 12 4.29 3.00 1.42
C ASP A 12 5.73 3.25 1.88
N VAL A 13 6.39 2.21 2.40
CA VAL A 13 7.76 2.26 2.91
C VAL A 13 8.60 1.17 2.25
N ASN A 14 9.67 1.57 1.56
CA ASN A 14 10.71 0.68 1.07
C ASN A 14 12.03 0.93 1.81
N VAL A 15 12.69 -0.15 2.25
CA VAL A 15 13.99 -0.11 2.92
C VAL A 15 14.93 -1.07 2.21
N SER A 16 16.15 -0.62 1.92
CA SER A 16 17.22 -1.51 1.46
C SER A 16 18.56 -1.15 2.09
N GLN A 17 19.28 -2.18 2.55
CA GLN A 17 20.55 -2.04 3.25
C GLN A 17 21.56 -3.02 2.68
N ARG A 18 22.74 -2.51 2.30
CA ARG A 18 23.88 -3.35 1.89
C ARG A 18 24.55 -3.91 3.15
N LEU A 19 24.59 -5.23 3.27
CA LEU A 19 25.22 -5.93 4.41
C LEU A 19 26.70 -6.20 4.14
N THR A 20 27.01 -6.67 2.92
CA THR A 20 28.37 -6.94 2.44
C THR A 20 28.50 -6.47 1.00
N HIS A 21 29.63 -6.74 0.33
CA HIS A 21 29.81 -6.30 -1.04
C HIS A 21 28.88 -7.01 -2.06
N ASN A 22 28.36 -8.17 -1.68
CA ASN A 22 27.55 -9.08 -2.48
C ASN A 22 26.23 -9.46 -1.81
N MET A 23 25.89 -8.87 -0.67
CA MET A 23 24.61 -9.13 0.01
C MET A 23 23.87 -7.83 0.32
N ARG A 24 22.59 -7.81 -0.02
CA ARG A 24 21.68 -6.70 0.26
C ARG A 24 20.37 -7.22 0.85
N LEU A 25 20.03 -6.73 2.03
CA LEU A 25 18.71 -6.93 2.63
C LEU A 25 17.76 -5.86 2.08
N TYR A 26 16.53 -6.25 1.76
CA TYR A 26 15.47 -5.32 1.38
C TYR A 26 14.14 -5.69 2.04
N GLY A 27 13.29 -4.70 2.22
CA GLY A 27 11.96 -4.84 2.78
C GLY A 27 11.02 -3.79 2.18
N ASP A 28 9.79 -4.22 1.92
CA ASP A 28 8.68 -3.45 1.40
C ASP A 28 7.52 -3.57 2.37
N VAL A 29 6.94 -2.44 2.77
CA VAL A 29 5.68 -2.39 3.51
C VAL A 29 4.76 -1.44 2.78
N LEU A 30 3.60 -1.95 2.37
CA LEU A 30 2.63 -1.25 1.57
C LEU A 30 1.38 -0.95 2.40
N ASP A 31 0.78 0.20 2.14
CA ASP A 31 -0.46 0.67 2.73
C ASP A 31 -0.44 0.67 4.27
N LEU A 32 0.59 1.29 4.88
CA LEU A 32 0.70 1.42 6.33
C LEU A 32 -0.50 2.16 6.95
N THR A 33 -1.10 3.06 6.18
CA THR A 33 -2.25 3.85 6.59
C THR A 33 -3.55 3.06 6.57
N ASN A 34 -3.58 1.87 5.97
CA ASN A 34 -4.76 1.03 5.80
C ASN A 34 -5.93 1.86 5.26
N ALA A 35 -5.64 2.65 4.23
CA ALA A 35 -6.55 3.67 3.74
C ALA A 35 -7.77 2.98 3.10
N PRO A 36 -8.98 3.16 3.65
CA PRO A 36 -10.15 2.47 3.12
C PRO A 36 -10.55 3.11 1.79
N LEU A 37 -10.57 2.30 0.73
CA LEU A 37 -11.12 2.74 -0.55
C LEU A 37 -12.65 2.66 -0.47
N ARG A 38 -13.32 3.82 -0.47
CA ARG A 38 -14.79 3.88 -0.44
C ARG A 38 -15.32 4.31 -1.79
N TYR A 39 -16.19 3.48 -2.37
CA TYR A 39 -16.91 3.83 -3.59
C TYR A 39 -18.27 4.46 -3.24
N TYR A 40 -18.47 5.71 -3.66
CA TYR A 40 -19.74 6.43 -3.53
C TYR A 40 -20.44 6.52 -4.89
N VAL A 41 -21.65 5.95 -5.02
CA VAL A 41 -22.49 6.18 -6.20
C VAL A 41 -23.39 7.39 -5.93
N GLY A 42 -23.01 8.53 -6.49
CA GLY A 42 -23.86 9.73 -6.60
C GLY A 42 -23.97 10.61 -5.34
N THR A 43 -24.21 10.06 -4.15
CA THR A 43 -24.39 10.84 -2.89
C THR A 43 -23.59 10.22 -1.74
N PRO A 44 -22.83 10.99 -0.93
CA PRO A 44 -22.00 10.45 0.16
C PRO A 44 -22.77 9.78 1.30
N SER A 45 -24.11 9.88 1.31
CA SER A 45 -24.99 9.33 2.35
C SER A 45 -25.35 7.84 2.18
N ARG A 46 -24.85 7.15 1.14
CA ARG A 46 -25.08 5.72 0.91
C ARG A 46 -23.79 5.00 0.46
N PRO A 47 -22.91 4.57 1.38
CA PRO A 47 -21.79 3.71 1.02
C PRO A 47 -22.33 2.36 0.53
N ILE A 48 -21.95 1.96 -0.69
CA ILE A 48 -22.42 0.69 -1.31
C ILE A 48 -21.42 -0.44 -1.05
N GLN A 49 -20.13 -0.13 -0.89
CA GLN A 49 -19.10 -1.14 -0.64
C GLN A 49 -17.88 -0.48 0.01
N GLU A 50 -17.41 -1.04 1.12
CA GLU A 50 -16.16 -0.65 1.80
C GLU A 50 -15.19 -1.83 1.65
N GLU A 51 -14.16 -1.66 0.81
CA GLU A 51 -13.12 -2.66 0.63
C GLU A 51 -11.99 -2.40 1.63
N TYR A 52 -11.82 -3.32 2.57
CA TYR A 52 -10.73 -3.27 3.55
C TYR A 52 -9.48 -3.89 2.92
N TYR A 53 -8.68 -3.07 2.22
CA TYR A 53 -7.30 -3.45 1.93
C TYR A 53 -6.50 -3.39 3.23
N ARG A 54 -5.77 -4.47 3.51
CA ARG A 54 -4.88 -4.59 4.66
C ARG A 54 -3.47 -4.25 4.22
N TRP A 55 -2.67 -3.70 5.14
CA TRP A 55 -1.24 -3.54 4.92
C TRP A 55 -0.59 -4.87 4.53
N TRP A 56 0.38 -4.82 3.63
CA TRP A 56 1.15 -5.96 3.16
C TRP A 56 2.64 -5.71 3.34
N ALA A 57 3.40 -6.72 3.76
CA ALA A 57 4.84 -6.61 3.89
C ALA A 57 5.58 -7.78 3.24
N MET A 58 6.71 -7.49 2.62
CA MET A 58 7.64 -8.47 2.05
C MET A 58 9.07 -8.08 2.42
N PHE A 59 9.93 -9.05 2.69
CA PHE A 59 11.36 -8.81 2.86
C PHE A 59 12.16 -9.91 2.17
N GLY A 60 13.40 -9.61 1.80
CA GLY A 60 14.25 -10.56 1.12
C GLY A 60 15.73 -10.21 1.20
N LEU A 61 16.54 -11.19 0.83
CA LEU A 61 17.99 -11.09 0.74
C LEU A 61 18.40 -11.27 -0.72
N ARG A 62 19.05 -10.27 -1.29
CA ARG A 62 19.73 -10.39 -2.58
C ARG A 62 21.18 -10.81 -2.33
N VAL A 63 21.62 -11.84 -3.04
CA VAL A 63 23.01 -12.32 -3.08
C VAL A 63 23.48 -12.25 -4.52
N ASP A 64 24.58 -11.53 -4.75
CA ASP A 64 25.24 -11.42 -6.06
C ASP A 64 26.50 -12.31 -6.03
N PHE A 65 26.59 -13.30 -6.93
CA PHE A 65 27.70 -14.26 -7.06
C PHE A 65 28.75 -13.81 -8.07
#